data_AF-A0AB39RMR6-F1
#
_entry.id   AF-A0AB39RMR6-F1
#
_cell.length_a   1.000
_cell.length_b   1.000
_cell.length_c   1.000
_cell.angle_alpha   90.00
_cell.angle_beta   90.00
_cell.angle_gamma   90.00
#
_symmetry.space_group_name_H-M   'P 1'
#
loop_
_entity.id
_entity.type
_entity.pdbx_description
1 polymer ?
#
loop_
_entity_poly.entity_id
_entity_poly.type
_entity_poly.pdbx_seq_one_letter_code
_entity_poly.pdbx_strand_id
1 'polypeptide(L)'
;MAKWTPKHEAPEPLEGPVVATITGGTILWFVLFLAQLPFYGWFDDHGHTWWVWTCLAGAGLGLIGIWYVRRRDAAIKRDAAAGPDQAATAAE
;
A
#
# COMPACT_ATOMS: atom_id res chain seq x y z
N MET A 1 11.49 -18.16 -35.11
CA MET A 1 11.38 -17.42 -33.83
C MET A 1 11.32 -18.44 -32.71
N ALA A 2 12.39 -18.58 -31.94
CA ALA A 2 12.47 -19.58 -30.88
C ALA A 2 11.57 -19.15 -29.70
N LYS A 3 10.57 -19.98 -29.41
CA LYS A 3 9.62 -19.85 -28.30
C LYS A 3 10.37 -19.98 -26.98
N TRP A 4 10.40 -18.91 -26.19
CA TRP A 4 10.93 -18.91 -24.82
C TRP A 4 10.04 -19.80 -23.95
N THR A 5 10.60 -20.92 -23.48
CA THR A 5 9.96 -21.82 -22.52
C THR A 5 10.50 -21.49 -21.11
N PRO A 6 9.68 -20.88 -20.22
CA PRO A 6 10.09 -20.62 -18.85
C PRO A 6 10.41 -21.95 -18.13
N LYS A 7 11.61 -22.02 -17.55
CA LYS A 7 12.21 -23.24 -16.98
C LYS A 7 11.94 -23.40 -15.47
N HIS A 8 11.26 -22.43 -14.87
CA HIS A 8 10.83 -22.43 -13.46
C HIS A 8 9.32 -22.25 -13.40
N GLU A 9 8.66 -23.14 -12.65
CA GLU A 9 7.29 -22.95 -12.21
C GLU A 9 7.24 -21.64 -11.40
N ALA A 10 6.25 -20.79 -11.68
CA ALA A 10 6.16 -19.50 -11.00
C ALA A 10 6.10 -19.76 -9.49
N PRO A 11 7.04 -19.20 -8.69
CA PRO A 11 6.98 -19.36 -7.24
C PRO A 11 5.63 -18.86 -6.75
N GLU A 12 5.09 -19.51 -5.72
CA GLU A 12 3.81 -19.12 -5.14
C GLU A 12 3.77 -17.61 -4.89
N PRO A 13 2.63 -16.94 -5.13
CA PRO A 13 2.51 -15.51 -4.94
C PRO A 13 3.03 -15.14 -3.55
N LEU A 14 4.02 -14.25 -3.51
CA LEU A 14 4.58 -13.77 -2.26
C LEU A 14 3.48 -12.98 -1.54
N GLU A 15 2.78 -13.66 -0.63
CA GLU A 15 1.79 -13.12 0.31
C GLU A 15 2.49 -12.25 1.36
N GLY A 16 3.22 -11.22 0.91
CA GLY A 16 3.83 -10.23 1.78
C GLY A 16 2.74 -9.38 2.45
N PRO A 17 2.93 -8.89 3.69
CA PRO A 17 1.95 -8.07 4.38
C PRO A 17 1.89 -6.66 3.77
N VAL A 18 1.30 -6.54 2.58
CA VAL A 18 1.22 -5.29 1.78
C VAL A 18 0.56 -4.17 2.58
N VAL A 19 -0.50 -4.48 3.33
CA VAL A 19 -1.17 -3.53 4.23
C VAL A 19 -0.20 -2.98 5.27
N ALA A 20 0.61 -3.84 5.90
CA ALA A 20 1.56 -3.44 6.94
C ALA A 20 2.68 -2.57 6.35
N THR A 21 3.21 -2.92 5.18
CA THR A 21 4.26 -2.14 4.51
C THR A 21 3.77 -0.74 4.12
N ILE A 22 2.60 -0.65 3.48
CA ILE A 22 2.01 0.64 3.09
C ILE A 22 1.73 1.49 4.34
N THR A 23 1.19 0.86 5.39
CA THR A 23 0.90 1.56 6.66
C THR A 23 2.19 2.05 7.32
N GLY A 24 3.24 1.22 7.38
CA GLY A 24 4.54 1.58 7.95
C GLY A 24 5.20 2.73 7.20
N GLY A 25 5.23 2.68 5.87
CA GLY A 25 5.74 3.79 5.04
C GLY A 25 4.94 5.08 5.23
N THR A 26 3.61 5.00 5.31
CA THR A 26 2.74 6.16 5.57
C THR A 26 3.01 6.78 6.93
N ILE A 27 3.12 5.97 7.99
CA ILE A 27 3.44 6.43 9.35
C ILE A 27 4.80 7.11 9.36
N LEU A 28 5.81 6.51 8.74
CA LEU A 28 7.15 7.09 8.66
C LEU A 28 7.12 8.47 8.02
N TRP A 29 6.50 8.62 6.84
CA TRP A 29 6.40 9.92 6.16
C TRP A 29 5.59 10.94 6.95
N PHE A 30 4.51 10.51 7.61
CA PHE A 30 3.69 11.39 8.44
C PHE A 30 4.45 11.88 9.69
N VAL A 31 5.16 10.98 10.38
CA VAL A 31 6.00 11.33 11.54
C VAL A 31 7.13 12.27 11.12
N LEU A 32 7.81 11.98 10.00
CA LEU A 32 8.80 12.89 9.44
C LEU A 32 8.17 14.25 9.18
N PHE A 33 7.00 14.32 8.53
CA PHE A 33 6.27 15.57 8.28
C PHE A 33 5.99 16.37 9.56
N LEU A 34 5.55 15.71 10.64
CA LEU A 34 5.30 16.37 11.91
C LEU A 34 6.58 16.88 12.58
N ALA A 35 7.67 16.10 12.50
CA ALA A 35 8.95 16.45 13.12
C ALA A 35 9.58 17.71 12.50
N GLN A 36 9.35 17.98 11.21
CA GLN A 36 9.83 19.17 10.49
C GLN A 36 8.98 20.43 10.71
N LEU A 37 7.69 20.34 11.01
CA LEU A 37 6.82 21.52 11.23
C LEU A 37 7.38 22.54 12.24
N PRO A 38 7.89 22.16 13.43
CA PRO A 38 8.47 23.13 14.35
C PRO A 38 9.75 23.79 13.80
N PHE A 39 10.41 23.17 12.82
CA PHE A 39 11.61 23.69 12.15
C PHE A 39 11.32 24.29 10.78
N TYR A 40 10.05 24.53 10.42
CA TYR A 40 9.68 24.98 9.08
C TYR A 40 10.43 26.25 8.65
N GLY A 41 10.61 27.21 9.57
CA GLY A 41 11.37 28.43 9.30
C GLY A 41 12.82 28.16 8.88
N TRP A 42 13.50 27.20 9.51
CA TRP A 42 14.86 26.79 9.11
C TRP A 42 14.88 26.20 7.69
N PHE A 43 13.89 25.37 7.35
CA PHE A 43 13.76 24.81 5.99
C PHE A 43 13.47 25.89 4.95
N ASP A 44 12.70 26.93 5.30
CA ASP A 44 12.43 28.09 4.44
C ASP A 44 13.69 28.92 4.20
N ASP A 45 14.39 29.28 5.29
CA ASP A 45 15.62 30.06 5.25
C ASP A 45 16.74 29.40 4.43
N HIS A 46 16.79 28.05 4.41
CA HIS A 46 17.81 27.27 3.68
C HIS A 46 17.34 26.76 2.31
N GLY A 47 16.11 27.10 1.88
CA GLY A 47 15.58 26.67 0.58
C GLY A 47 15.29 25.17 0.49
N HIS A 48 15.08 24.50 1.62
CA HIS A 48 14.80 23.07 1.73
C HIS A 48 13.32 22.75 1.94
N THR A 49 12.41 23.72 1.76
CA THR A 49 10.95 23.51 1.87
C THR A 49 10.41 22.40 0.97
N TRP A 50 11.09 22.08 -0.13
CA TRP A 50 10.78 20.90 -0.96
C TRP A 50 10.73 19.59 -0.16
N TRP A 51 11.58 19.43 0.86
CA TRP A 51 11.56 18.25 1.74
C TRP A 51 10.25 18.16 2.54
N VAL A 52 9.77 19.31 3.02
CA VAL A 52 8.49 19.42 3.74
C VAL A 52 7.33 18.95 2.88
N TRP A 53 7.29 19.43 1.64
CA TRP A 53 6.26 19.06 0.68
C TRP A 53 6.39 17.59 0.24
N THR A 54 7.60 17.05 0.16
CA THR A 54 7.82 15.63 -0.14
C THR A 54 7.25 14.73 0.96
N CYS A 55 7.50 15.05 2.24
CA CYS A 55 6.94 14.31 3.36
C CYS A 55 5.41 14.42 3.39
N LEU A 56 4.86 15.60 3.10
CA LEU A 56 3.42 15.81 3.02
C LEU A 56 2.79 15.00 1.87
N ALA A 57 3.42 15.00 0.69
CA ALA A 57 2.97 14.21 -0.45
C ALA A 57 3.06 12.70 -0.16
N GLY A 58 4.14 12.24 0.47
CA GLY A 58 4.31 10.85 0.90
C GLY A 58 3.24 10.40 1.90
N ALA A 59 2.94 11.23 2.90
CA ALA A 59 1.85 10.97 3.85
C ALA A 59 0.47 10.97 3.15
N GLY A 60 0.20 11.94 2.29
CA GLY A 60 -1.05 12.05 1.55
C GLY A 60 -1.29 10.86 0.60
N LEU A 61 -0.29 10.50 -0.19
CA LEU A 61 -0.32 9.32 -1.07
C LEU A 61 -0.42 8.02 -0.25
N GLY A 62 0.22 7.97 0.92
CA GLY A 62 0.12 6.85 1.85
C GLY A 62 -1.31 6.62 2.35
N LEU A 63 -2.04 7.67 2.72
CA LEU A 63 -3.46 7.57 3.12
C LEU A 63 -4.34 6.98 2.00
N ILE A 64 -4.12 7.41 0.77
CA ILE A 64 -4.82 6.88 -0.42
C ILE A 64 -4.45 5.40 -0.61
N GLY A 65 -3.17 5.05 -0.48
CA GLY A 65 -2.68 3.67 -0.55
C GLY A 65 -3.32 2.76 0.50
N ILE A 66 -3.41 3.20 1.75
CA ILE A 66 -4.06 2.44 2.83
C ILE A 66 -5.53 2.18 2.50
N TRP A 67 -6.26 3.19 2.03
CA TRP A 67 -7.66 3.03 1.63
C TRP A 67 -7.81 1.98 0.52
N TYR A 68 -6.96 2.06 -0.52
CA TYR A 68 -7.00 1.13 -1.65
C TYR A 68 -6.70 -0.30 -1.23
N VAL A 69 -5.61 -0.54 -0.49
CA VAL A 69 -5.21 -1.89 -0.10
C VAL A 69 -6.22 -2.50 0.89
N ARG A 70 -6.78 -1.71 1.82
CA ARG A 70 -7.86 -2.19 2.70
C ARG A 70 -9.11 -2.56 1.93
N ARG A 71 -9.49 -1.78 0.92
CA ARG A 71 -10.65 -2.10 0.07
C ARG A 71 -10.41 -3.36 -0.76
N ARG A 72 -9.20 -3.54 -1.29
CA ARG A 72 -8.80 -4.75 -2.02
C ARG A 72 -8.80 -6.00 -1.13
N ASP A 73 -8.21 -5.89 0.07
CA ASP A 73 -8.18 -6.97 1.08
C ASP A 73 -9.60 -7.36 1.52
N ALA A 74 -10.49 -6.38 1.71
CA ALA A 74 -11.89 -6.62 2.04
C ALA A 74 -12.65 -7.32 0.89
N ALA A 75 -12.38 -6.98 -0.37
CA ALA A 75 -13.00 -7.64 -1.51
C ALA A 75 -12.54 -9.11 -1.62
N ILE A 76 -11.23 -9.36 -1.51
CA ILE A 76 -10.66 -10.72 -1.55
C ILE A 76 -11.25 -11.58 -0.42
N LYS A 77 -11.34 -11.04 0.80
CA LYS A 77 -11.96 -11.74 1.94
C LYS A 77 -13.44 -12.06 1.73
N ARG A 78 -14.17 -11.19 1.03
CA ARG A 78 -15.59 -11.42 0.70
C ARG A 78 -15.76 -12.53 -0.34
N ASP A 79 -14.92 -12.56 -1.37
CA ASP A 79 -14.96 -13.62 -2.38
C ASP A 79 -14.55 -14.97 -1.77
N ALA A 80 -13.53 -14.97 -0.89
CA ALA A 80 -13.14 -16.16 -0.15
C ALA A 80 -14.26 -16.67 0.78
N ALA A 81 -15.00 -15.78 1.45
CA ALA A 81 -16.14 -16.14 2.28
C ALA A 81 -17.38 -16.57 1.48
N ALA A 82 -17.44 -16.27 0.18
CA ALA A 82 -18.52 -16.68 -0.72
C ALA A 82 -18.29 -18.06 -1.37
N GLY A 83 -17.14 -18.71 -1.14
CA GLY A 83 -16.89 -20.09 -1.58
C GLY A 83 -17.68 -21.14 -0.79
N PRO A 84 -17.55 -22.42 -1.16
CA PRO A 84 -18.43 -23.23 -2.02
C PRO A 84 -19.90 -23.42 -1.56
N ASP A 85 -20.31 -22.96 -0.37
CA ASP A 85 -21.64 -23.30 0.18
C ASP A 85 -22.80 -22.71 -0.63
N GLN A 86 -22.66 -21.50 -1.18
CA GLN A 86 -23.70 -20.89 -2.01
C GLN A 86 -23.92 -21.62 -3.36
N ALA A 87 -22.90 -22.32 -3.87
CA ALA A 87 -23.07 -23.14 -5.08
C ALA A 87 -23.85 -24.43 -4.80
N ALA A 88 -23.83 -24.92 -3.56
CA ALA A 88 -24.64 -26.06 -3.13
C ALA A 88 -26.07 -25.65 -2.76
N THR A 89 -26.28 -24.50 -2.12
CA THR A 89 -27.62 -24.01 -1.73
C THR A 89 -28.43 -23.41 -2.90
N ALA A 90 -27.78 -22.91 -3.96
CA ALA A 90 -28.47 -22.42 -5.16
C ALA A 90 -28.86 -23.56 -6.14
N ALA A 91 -28.40 -24.78 -5.89
CA ALA A 91 -28.72 -25.97 -6.67
C ALA A 91 -29.83 -26.83 -6.02
N GLU A 92 -30.39 -26.40 -4.89
CA GLU A 92 -31.49 -27.05 -4.16
C GLU A 92 -32.83 -26.31 -4.35
#